data_AF-Q7X0F1-F1
#
_entry.id   AF-Q7X0F1-F1
#
_cell.length_a   1.000
_cell.length_b   1.000
_cell.length_c   1.000
_cell.angle_alpha   90.00
_cell.angle_beta   90.00
_cell.angle_gamma   90.00
#
_symmetry.space_group_name_H-M   'P 1'
#
loop_
_entity.id
_entity.type
_entity.pdbx_description
1 polymer ?
#
loop_
_entity_poly.entity_id
_entity_poly.type
_entity_poly.pdbx_seq_one_letter_code
_entity_poly.pdbx_strand_id
1 'polypeptide(L)'
;MPNPTTAESILHADAQRVIDEINAFTSETFKTRGGRLGSGMGSLIEAMWVYYMNRVLQNEGGEAQLCEIAWLQDHEPADFACLTRGAYWEPESRIGELFRIEAKSMNLGVDEAKGHFTNLRSETRAHDQLLVLVWSWTTVANNYSWPRIHDYFLGPALPIIELRDALHLQRGGTFVDAQNCPDGCHPLVCSHAGEPLNSAGKRERRSGPKTCKPANVEYAANFGGLIRMLKTDNDPARNWFRELRRTNPVIHRYISFIHKHYPAEEVNQYRKAEWQTALRYMGLPTNGESASEANSILRQYVPNYQDLLRNIIF
;
A
#
# COMPACT_ATOMS: atom_id res chain seq x y z
N MET A 1 13.72 -1.18 26.77
CA MET A 1 13.60 -0.23 25.64
C MET A 1 13.14 -1.05 24.46
N PRO A 2 12.01 -0.73 23.81
CA PRO A 2 11.50 -1.51 22.70
C PRO A 2 12.52 -1.54 21.56
N ASN A 3 12.72 -2.71 20.97
CA ASN A 3 13.44 -2.83 19.71
C ASN A 3 12.42 -2.73 18.53
N PRO A 4 12.89 -2.56 17.28
CA PRO A 4 11.99 -2.42 16.13
C PRO A 4 10.96 -3.56 16.00
N THR A 5 11.37 -4.82 16.12
CA THR A 5 10.48 -5.99 16.00
C THR A 5 9.39 -6.03 17.09
N THR A 6 9.75 -5.67 18.31
CA THR A 6 8.80 -5.54 19.42
C THR A 6 7.78 -4.43 19.12
N ALA A 7 8.25 -3.25 18.70
CA ALA A 7 7.38 -2.13 18.37
C ALA A 7 6.45 -2.43 17.19
N GLU A 8 6.94 -3.11 16.14
CA GLU A 8 6.09 -3.62 15.05
C GLU A 8 4.97 -4.52 15.58
N SER A 9 5.31 -5.48 16.46
CA SER A 9 4.34 -6.42 17.02
C SER A 9 3.25 -5.72 17.84
N ILE A 10 3.63 -4.70 18.62
CA ILE A 10 2.69 -3.86 19.39
C ILE A 10 1.75 -3.12 18.45
N LEU A 11 2.28 -2.39 17.47
CA LEU A 11 1.46 -1.63 16.51
C LEU A 11 0.49 -2.54 15.74
N HIS A 12 0.92 -3.74 15.38
CA HIS A 12 0.09 -4.72 14.70
C HIS A 12 -1.04 -5.27 15.58
N ALA A 13 -0.77 -5.52 16.87
CA ALA A 13 -1.77 -6.01 17.82
C ALA A 13 -2.88 -4.97 18.06
N ASP A 14 -2.52 -3.69 18.08
CA ASP A 14 -3.44 -2.59 18.37
C ASP A 14 -4.16 -2.01 17.16
N ALA A 15 -3.69 -2.30 15.94
CA ALA A 15 -4.18 -1.65 14.73
C ALA A 15 -5.71 -1.74 14.56
N GLN A 16 -6.33 -2.92 14.78
CA GLN A 16 -7.78 -3.07 14.64
C GLN A 16 -8.54 -2.24 15.68
N ARG A 17 -8.09 -2.24 16.93
CA ARG A 17 -8.70 -1.43 18.00
C ARG A 17 -8.62 0.06 17.67
N VAL A 18 -7.50 0.53 17.14
CA VAL A 18 -7.34 1.91 16.66
C VAL A 18 -8.36 2.22 15.55
N ILE A 19 -8.57 1.32 14.59
CA ILE A 19 -9.58 1.49 13.54
C ILE A 19 -10.99 1.58 14.13
N ASP A 20 -11.31 0.74 15.11
CA ASP A 20 -12.62 0.73 15.76
C ASP A 20 -12.88 2.03 16.52
N GLU A 21 -11.90 2.54 17.25
CA GLU A 21 -11.98 3.82 17.96
C GLU A 21 -12.15 5.01 16.99
N ILE A 22 -11.45 4.99 15.86
CA ILE A 22 -11.62 6.01 14.80
C ILE A 22 -13.03 5.96 14.23
N ASN A 23 -13.52 4.78 13.86
CA ASN A 23 -14.85 4.60 13.29
C ASN A 23 -15.96 5.03 14.27
N ALA A 24 -15.81 4.70 15.56
CA ALA A 24 -16.73 5.16 16.58
C ALA A 24 -16.78 6.69 16.61
N PHE A 25 -15.62 7.35 16.68
CA PHE A 25 -15.52 8.81 16.70
C PHE A 25 -16.07 9.46 15.42
N THR A 26 -15.73 8.96 14.23
CA THR A 26 -16.17 9.58 12.97
C THR A 26 -17.66 9.42 12.74
N SER A 27 -18.26 8.31 13.20
CA SER A 27 -19.70 8.08 13.13
C SER A 27 -20.51 9.08 13.97
N GLU A 28 -19.94 9.54 15.10
CA GLU A 28 -20.56 10.50 16.00
C GLU A 28 -20.27 11.95 15.59
N THR A 29 -19.03 12.23 15.18
CA THR A 29 -18.51 13.60 15.04
C THR A 29 -18.51 14.11 13.60
N PHE A 30 -18.22 13.24 12.62
CA PHE A 30 -18.10 13.61 11.21
C PHE A 30 -19.32 13.26 10.36
N LYS A 31 -20.45 13.08 11.03
CA LYS A 31 -21.74 12.86 10.37
C LYS A 31 -22.22 14.15 9.71
N THR A 32 -22.28 14.15 8.38
CA THR A 32 -22.70 15.30 7.57
C THR A 32 -23.70 14.88 6.49
N ARG A 33 -24.36 15.83 5.83
CA ARG A 33 -25.22 15.52 4.67
C ARG A 33 -24.37 15.35 3.42
N GLY A 34 -24.50 14.21 2.75
CA GLY A 34 -23.65 13.84 1.62
C GLY A 34 -22.20 13.54 2.01
N GLY A 35 -21.36 13.24 1.02
CA GLY A 35 -19.95 12.93 1.22
C GLY A 35 -19.10 13.37 0.03
N ARG A 36 -18.09 14.21 0.27
CA ARG A 36 -17.17 14.66 -0.78
C ARG A 36 -16.07 13.63 -0.97
N LEU A 37 -15.81 13.22 -2.21
CA LEU A 37 -14.75 12.28 -2.60
C LEU A 37 -13.37 12.97 -2.76
N GLY A 38 -13.12 14.04 -1.99
CA GLY A 38 -11.87 14.82 -2.07
C GLY A 38 -10.76 14.20 -1.22
N SER A 39 -9.50 14.45 -1.60
CA SER A 39 -8.31 13.89 -0.94
C SER A 39 -8.16 14.24 0.53
N GLY A 40 -8.67 15.41 0.97
CA GLY A 40 -8.49 15.89 2.35
C GLY A 40 -9.04 14.96 3.44
N MET A 41 -10.10 14.21 3.16
CA MET A 41 -10.62 13.24 4.13
C MET A 41 -9.69 12.03 4.31
N GLY A 42 -9.00 11.61 3.24
CA GLY A 42 -7.99 10.54 3.32
C GLY A 42 -6.84 10.93 4.25
N SER A 43 -6.29 12.13 4.06
CA SER A 43 -5.22 12.65 4.91
C SER A 43 -5.67 12.85 6.36
N LEU A 44 -6.93 13.25 6.60
CA LEU A 44 -7.48 13.32 7.95
C LEU A 44 -7.56 11.94 8.60
N ILE A 45 -7.97 10.90 7.85
CA ILE A 45 -8.04 9.53 8.35
C ILE A 45 -6.63 8.99 8.69
N GLU A 46 -5.64 9.25 7.83
CA GLU A 46 -4.23 8.93 8.09
C GLU A 46 -3.73 9.62 9.37
N ALA A 47 -4.05 10.91 9.55
CA ALA A 47 -3.73 11.69 10.74
C ALA A 47 -4.37 11.12 12.02
N MET A 48 -5.66 10.74 11.91
CA MET A 48 -6.40 10.14 13.02
C MET A 48 -5.78 8.81 13.46
N TRP A 49 -5.30 8.00 12.52
CA TRP A 49 -4.61 6.75 12.86
C TRP A 49 -3.44 6.99 13.82
N VAL A 50 -2.59 7.98 13.55
CA VAL A 50 -1.46 8.33 14.43
C VAL A 50 -1.93 8.82 15.80
N TYR A 51 -2.93 9.69 15.82
CA TYR A 51 -3.47 10.21 17.08
C TYR A 51 -4.03 9.09 17.96
N TYR A 52 -4.88 8.24 17.39
CA TYR A 52 -5.52 7.14 18.12
C TYR A 52 -4.52 6.03 18.48
N MET A 53 -3.54 5.73 17.62
CA MET A 53 -2.45 4.81 17.94
C MET A 53 -1.65 5.30 19.15
N ASN A 54 -1.24 6.57 19.18
CA ASN A 54 -0.55 7.12 20.35
C ASN A 54 -1.40 7.05 21.62
N ARG A 55 -2.70 7.33 21.53
CA ARG A 55 -3.63 7.21 22.67
C ARG A 55 -3.68 5.78 23.20
N VAL A 56 -3.76 4.79 22.31
CA VAL A 56 -3.75 3.37 22.67
C VAL A 56 -2.44 3.00 23.35
N LEU A 57 -1.29 3.30 22.71
CA LEU A 57 0.05 3.02 23.25
C LEU A 57 0.26 3.61 24.65
N GLN A 58 -0.22 4.83 24.89
CA GLN A 58 -0.13 5.48 26.20
C GLN A 58 -0.94 4.78 27.29
N ASN A 59 -2.09 4.20 26.94
CA ASN A 59 -3.05 3.63 27.88
C ASN A 59 -2.83 2.14 28.17
N GLU A 60 -2.13 1.41 27.30
CA GLU A 60 -1.85 -0.03 27.47
C GLU A 60 -0.88 -0.32 28.63
N GLY A 61 0.00 0.62 28.97
CA GLY A 61 1.11 0.38 29.89
C GLY A 61 2.20 -0.50 29.28
N GLY A 62 3.09 -1.06 30.12
CA GLY A 62 4.13 -1.99 29.69
C GLY A 62 5.09 -1.42 28.62
N GLU A 63 5.53 -2.26 27.69
CA GLU A 63 6.42 -1.84 26.59
C GLU A 63 5.71 -0.96 25.55
N ALA A 64 4.39 -1.07 25.38
CA ALA A 64 3.62 -0.24 24.47
C ALA A 64 3.67 1.25 24.87
N GLN A 65 3.64 1.54 26.17
CA GLN A 65 3.78 2.91 26.69
C GLN A 65 5.14 3.54 26.36
N LEU A 66 6.17 2.72 26.14
CA LEU A 66 7.50 3.17 25.73
C LEU A 66 7.59 3.49 24.24
N CYS A 67 6.58 3.16 23.44
CA CYS A 67 6.53 3.50 22.02
C CYS A 67 5.74 4.81 21.83
N GLU A 68 6.14 5.61 20.85
CA GLU A 68 5.35 6.72 20.34
C GLU A 68 5.50 6.88 18.83
N ILE A 69 4.48 7.47 18.20
CA ILE A 69 4.46 7.78 16.78
C ILE A 69 4.57 9.29 16.61
N ALA A 70 5.66 9.74 16.00
CA ALA A 70 5.92 11.14 15.70
C ALA A 70 5.59 11.47 14.24
N TRP A 71 5.24 12.73 14.01
CA TRP A 71 5.02 13.31 12.70
C TRP A 71 6.34 13.77 12.11
N LEU A 72 6.65 13.35 10.88
CA LEU A 72 7.78 13.92 10.16
C LEU A 72 7.39 15.30 9.63
N GLN A 73 8.28 16.28 9.82
CA GLN A 73 8.13 17.61 9.25
C GLN A 73 8.71 17.61 7.83
N ASP A 74 7.98 18.19 6.89
CA ASP A 74 8.36 18.54 5.50
C ASP A 74 9.09 17.48 4.63
N HIS A 75 8.52 17.22 3.44
CA HIS A 75 9.17 16.59 2.26
C HIS A 75 9.77 15.18 2.40
N GLU A 76 9.68 14.54 3.56
CA GLU A 76 10.05 13.14 3.73
C GLU A 76 9.13 12.20 2.93
N PRO A 77 9.66 11.13 2.32
CA PRO A 77 8.85 10.14 1.62
C PRO A 77 8.05 9.24 2.57
N ALA A 78 8.18 9.41 3.88
CA ALA A 78 7.36 8.75 4.89
C ALA A 78 6.61 9.81 5.70
N ASP A 79 5.38 9.51 6.11
CA ASP A 79 4.56 10.44 6.89
C ASP A 79 4.95 10.46 8.39
N PHE A 80 5.35 9.30 8.96
CA PHE A 80 5.52 9.13 10.41
C PHE A 80 6.79 8.35 10.80
N ALA A 81 7.21 8.52 12.06
CA ALA A 81 8.30 7.76 12.68
C ALA A 81 7.84 7.10 14.00
N CYS A 82 8.16 5.82 14.19
CA CYS A 82 8.02 5.15 15.47
C CYS A 82 9.30 5.32 16.28
N LEU A 83 9.16 5.80 17.53
CA LEU A 83 10.25 6.19 18.41
C LEU A 83 10.12 5.49 19.76
N THR A 84 11.21 5.49 20.52
CA THR A 84 11.12 5.27 21.97
C THR A 84 10.75 6.57 22.65
N ARG A 85 9.66 6.56 23.42
CA ARG A 85 9.08 7.73 24.06
C ARG A 85 10.09 8.49 24.92
N GLY A 86 10.23 9.77 24.65
CA GLY A 86 11.13 10.67 25.40
C GLY A 86 12.63 10.46 25.12
N ALA A 87 13.00 9.58 24.19
CA ALA A 87 14.37 9.46 23.73
C ALA A 87 14.75 10.60 22.78
N TYR A 88 16.06 10.83 22.62
CA TYR A 88 16.57 11.78 21.61
C TYR A 88 16.24 11.28 20.20
N TRP A 89 15.77 12.18 19.34
CA TRP A 89 15.41 11.90 17.95
C TRP A 89 15.88 13.03 17.03
N GLU A 90 16.54 12.66 15.93
CA GLU A 90 16.95 13.56 14.84
C GLU A 90 16.33 13.04 13.53
N PRO A 91 15.27 13.69 13.01
CA PRO A 91 14.51 13.19 11.86
C PRO A 91 15.34 12.99 10.59
N GLU A 92 16.21 13.96 10.25
CA GLU A 92 16.99 13.97 9.00
C GLU A 92 17.97 12.79 8.91
N SER A 93 18.67 12.49 10.01
CA SER A 93 19.62 11.38 10.10
C SER A 93 18.96 10.05 10.47
N ARG A 94 17.66 10.11 10.85
CA ARG A 94 16.87 9.01 11.40
C ARG A 94 17.45 8.43 12.71
N ILE A 95 18.28 9.20 13.42
CA ILE A 95 18.84 8.78 14.71
C ILE A 95 17.71 8.76 15.74
N GLY A 96 17.60 7.67 16.51
CA GLY A 96 16.55 7.48 17.52
C GLY A 96 15.26 6.86 16.98
N GLU A 97 15.13 6.67 15.67
CA GLU A 97 13.98 5.99 15.07
C GLU A 97 14.07 4.47 15.25
N LEU A 98 12.95 3.85 15.62
CA LEU A 98 12.77 2.39 15.53
C LEU A 98 12.48 2.00 14.06
N PHE A 99 11.60 2.75 13.41
CA PHE A 99 11.28 2.65 11.98
C PHE A 99 10.39 3.82 11.54
N ARG A 100 10.23 3.99 10.22
CA ARG A 100 9.25 4.92 9.63
C ARG A 100 8.00 4.19 9.17
N ILE A 101 6.89 4.93 9.10
CA ILE A 101 5.59 4.44 8.61
C ILE A 101 5.14 5.39 7.50
N GLU A 102 4.95 4.83 6.32
CA GLU A 102 4.33 5.53 5.21
C GLU A 102 2.85 5.19 5.20
N ALA A 103 1.98 6.19 5.36
CA ALA A 103 0.55 6.00 5.48
C ALA A 103 -0.18 6.46 4.23
N LYS A 104 -1.08 5.62 3.74
CA LYS A 104 -1.88 5.93 2.56
C LYS A 104 -3.31 5.51 2.81
N SER A 105 -4.24 6.22 2.18
CA SER A 105 -5.65 5.91 2.24
C SER A 105 -6.21 5.75 0.83
N MET A 106 -7.19 4.87 0.69
CA MET A 106 -7.88 4.62 -0.57
C MET A 106 -9.39 4.62 -0.34
N ASN A 107 -10.12 5.34 -1.20
CA ASN A 107 -11.57 5.46 -1.09
C ASN A 107 -12.28 4.39 -1.95
N LEU A 108 -13.27 3.68 -1.38
CA LEU A 108 -14.20 2.82 -2.12
C LEU A 108 -15.40 3.67 -2.58
N GLY A 109 -15.47 3.97 -3.87
CA GLY A 109 -16.53 4.81 -4.44
C GLY A 109 -16.05 5.88 -5.41
N VAL A 110 -14.75 5.90 -5.71
CA VAL A 110 -14.17 6.67 -6.81
C VAL A 110 -13.77 5.72 -7.95
N ASP A 111 -13.84 6.21 -9.19
CA ASP A 111 -13.44 5.45 -10.38
C ASP A 111 -11.97 5.02 -10.35
N GLU A 112 -11.11 5.83 -9.71
CA GLU A 112 -9.70 5.54 -9.48
C GLU A 112 -9.36 5.80 -8.02
N ALA A 113 -9.16 4.72 -7.25
CA ALA A 113 -8.68 4.83 -5.89
C ALA A 113 -7.25 5.36 -5.88
N LYS A 114 -7.09 6.59 -5.37
CA LYS A 114 -5.81 7.28 -5.31
C LYS A 114 -5.07 6.93 -4.04
N GLY A 115 -3.87 6.39 -4.18
CA GLY A 115 -2.89 6.20 -3.13
C GLY A 115 -1.54 5.89 -3.80
N HIS A 116 -0.50 6.63 -3.44
CA HIS A 116 0.82 6.49 -4.07
C HIS A 116 1.87 6.18 -3.01
N PHE A 117 2.53 5.04 -3.16
CA PHE A 117 3.69 4.63 -2.39
C PHE A 117 4.93 4.67 -3.28
N THR A 118 5.64 5.79 -3.25
CA THR A 118 6.69 6.11 -4.24
C THR A 118 8.11 5.92 -3.73
N ASN A 119 8.26 5.50 -2.47
CA ASN A 119 9.56 5.37 -1.81
C ASN A 119 10.47 4.42 -2.59
N LEU A 120 11.71 4.83 -2.79
CA LEU A 120 12.71 3.97 -3.39
C LEU A 120 13.23 2.95 -2.38
N ARG A 121 13.80 1.86 -2.89
CA ARG A 121 14.50 0.87 -2.07
C ARG A 121 15.62 1.51 -1.23
N SER A 122 16.34 2.49 -1.79
CA SER A 122 17.40 3.23 -1.09
C SER A 122 16.88 4.13 0.04
N GLU A 123 15.60 4.50 0.01
CA GLU A 123 14.94 5.37 0.99
C GLU A 123 14.31 4.57 2.16
N THR A 124 14.28 3.23 2.06
CA THR A 124 13.48 2.36 2.94
C THR A 124 14.36 1.36 3.72
N ARG A 125 14.23 1.32 5.05
CA ARG A 125 14.94 0.38 5.95
C ARG A 125 14.13 -0.91 6.17
N ALA A 126 14.80 -1.91 6.75
CA ALA A 126 14.24 -3.25 6.98
C ALA A 126 12.91 -3.26 7.76
N HIS A 127 12.78 -2.37 8.74
CA HIS A 127 11.64 -2.27 9.64
C HIS A 127 10.64 -1.18 9.24
N ASP A 128 10.87 -0.46 8.14
CA ASP A 128 9.92 0.57 7.69
C ASP A 128 8.61 -0.08 7.25
N GLN A 129 7.49 0.53 7.63
CA GLN A 129 6.15 -0.03 7.47
C GLN A 129 5.34 0.77 6.43
N LEU A 130 4.43 0.07 5.75
CA LEU A 130 3.39 0.65 4.92
C LEU A 130 2.04 0.44 5.63
N LEU A 131 1.34 1.53 5.89
CA LEU A 131 -0.06 1.55 6.33
C LEU A 131 -0.93 1.91 5.13
N VAL A 132 -1.93 1.10 4.81
CA VAL A 132 -2.95 1.39 3.81
C VAL A 132 -4.34 1.28 4.43
N LEU A 133 -5.09 2.37 4.47
CA LEU A 133 -6.44 2.45 5.02
C LEU A 133 -7.47 2.47 3.89
N VAL A 134 -8.35 1.48 3.83
CA VAL A 134 -9.46 1.47 2.87
C VAL A 134 -10.71 2.01 3.54
N TRP A 135 -11.31 3.05 2.97
CA TRP A 135 -12.44 3.75 3.57
C TRP A 135 -13.50 4.14 2.55
N SER A 136 -14.72 4.44 3.00
CA SER A 136 -15.71 5.13 2.17
C SER A 136 -16.71 5.91 3.00
N TRP A 137 -17.56 6.68 2.32
CA TRP A 137 -18.72 7.30 2.96
C TRP A 137 -19.79 6.24 3.22
N THR A 138 -20.09 5.99 4.48
CA THR A 138 -21.22 5.14 4.89
C THR A 138 -22.46 6.02 5.03
N THR A 139 -23.44 5.81 4.17
CA THR A 139 -24.72 6.52 4.20
C THR A 139 -25.64 5.94 5.28
N VAL A 140 -26.32 6.82 6.00
CA VAL A 140 -27.35 6.53 6.99
C VAL A 140 -28.64 7.31 6.64
N ALA A 141 -29.69 7.17 7.45
CA ALA A 141 -30.98 7.81 7.20
C ALA A 141 -30.88 9.33 6.95
N ASN A 142 -31.81 9.87 6.17
CA ASN A 142 -31.92 11.30 5.85
C ASN A 142 -30.71 11.89 5.12
N ASN A 143 -30.08 11.11 4.22
CA ASN A 143 -28.92 11.50 3.41
C ASN A 143 -27.70 11.93 4.24
N TYR A 144 -27.62 11.51 5.50
CA TYR A 144 -26.40 11.69 6.28
C TYR A 144 -25.39 10.62 5.88
N SER A 145 -24.12 10.97 5.93
CA SER A 145 -23.01 10.06 5.70
C SER A 145 -21.88 10.39 6.67
N TRP A 146 -21.04 9.40 6.95
CA TRP A 146 -19.82 9.56 7.73
C TRP A 146 -18.69 8.72 7.11
N PRO A 147 -17.41 9.13 7.27
CA PRO A 147 -16.29 8.38 6.72
C PRO A 147 -16.00 7.16 7.58
N ARG A 148 -16.09 5.97 6.99
CA ARG A 148 -15.84 4.69 7.65
C ARG A 148 -14.62 4.03 7.04
N ILE A 149 -13.68 3.63 7.89
CA ILE A 149 -12.59 2.71 7.54
C ILE A 149 -13.16 1.30 7.55
N HIS A 150 -13.02 0.58 6.44
CA HIS A 150 -13.52 -0.78 6.27
C HIS A 150 -12.47 -1.83 6.57
N ASP A 151 -11.21 -1.51 6.30
CA ASP A 151 -10.09 -2.44 6.42
C ASP A 151 -8.75 -1.70 6.37
N TYR A 152 -7.68 -2.40 6.73
CA TYR A 152 -6.33 -1.87 6.64
C TYR A 152 -5.30 -2.94 6.26
N PHE A 153 -4.21 -2.49 5.65
CA PHE A 153 -2.96 -3.22 5.58
C PHE A 153 -1.94 -2.47 6.43
N LEU A 154 -1.31 -3.17 7.38
CA LEU A 154 -0.11 -2.71 8.06
C LEU A 154 0.95 -3.80 7.88
N GLY A 155 2.16 -3.42 7.47
CA GLY A 155 3.26 -4.37 7.36
C GLY A 155 4.51 -3.82 6.69
N PRO A 156 5.57 -4.65 6.60
CA PRO A 156 6.86 -4.23 6.09
C PRO A 156 6.77 -3.67 4.67
N ALA A 157 7.39 -2.51 4.46
CA ALA A 157 7.34 -1.76 3.21
C ALA A 157 8.25 -2.35 2.12
N LEU A 158 9.41 -2.90 2.50
CA LEU A 158 10.40 -3.43 1.55
C LEU A 158 9.84 -4.52 0.62
N PRO A 159 9.13 -5.57 1.10
CA PRO A 159 8.49 -6.54 0.20
C PRO A 159 7.54 -5.92 -0.83
N ILE A 160 6.89 -4.81 -0.48
CA ILE A 160 5.96 -4.12 -1.39
C ILE A 160 6.72 -3.31 -2.44
N ILE A 161 7.84 -2.70 -2.06
CA ILE A 161 8.80 -2.08 -2.99
C ILE A 161 9.36 -3.14 -3.95
N GLU A 162 9.79 -4.29 -3.44
CA GLU A 162 10.34 -5.37 -4.27
C GLU A 162 9.32 -5.90 -5.28
N LEU A 163 8.06 -6.06 -4.86
CA LEU A 163 6.95 -6.38 -5.76
C LEU A 163 6.78 -5.33 -6.87
N ARG A 164 6.65 -4.06 -6.48
CA ARG A 164 6.46 -2.94 -7.41
C ARG A 164 7.61 -2.87 -8.41
N ASP A 165 8.84 -2.92 -7.93
CA ASP A 165 10.04 -2.75 -8.74
C ASP A 165 10.24 -3.93 -9.69
N ALA A 166 9.97 -5.17 -9.24
CA ALA A 166 10.00 -6.34 -10.10
C ALA A 166 8.96 -6.22 -11.23
N LEU A 167 7.71 -5.86 -10.91
CA LEU A 167 6.66 -5.70 -11.92
C LEU A 167 6.90 -4.48 -12.83
N HIS A 168 7.54 -3.43 -12.32
CA HIS A 168 7.99 -2.29 -13.13
C HIS A 168 8.97 -2.74 -14.23
N LEU A 169 9.99 -3.51 -13.85
CA LEU A 169 10.95 -4.08 -14.80
C LEU A 169 10.29 -5.01 -15.82
N GLN A 170 9.36 -5.88 -15.39
CA GLN A 170 8.66 -6.79 -16.31
C GLN A 170 7.74 -6.08 -17.31
N ARG A 171 7.35 -4.83 -17.04
CA ARG A 171 6.59 -3.99 -17.98
C ARG A 171 7.50 -3.16 -18.90
N GLY A 172 8.79 -3.43 -18.89
CA GLY A 172 9.80 -2.73 -19.68
C GLY A 172 10.26 -1.41 -19.06
N GLY A 173 9.81 -1.08 -17.85
CA GLY A 173 10.36 0.04 -17.10
C GLY A 173 11.81 -0.22 -16.69
N THR A 174 12.53 0.83 -16.35
CA THR A 174 13.92 0.76 -15.87
C THR A 174 14.11 1.68 -14.67
N PHE A 175 15.26 1.55 -14.01
CA PHE A 175 15.72 2.46 -12.97
C PHE A 175 17.00 3.13 -13.44
N VAL A 176 17.16 4.41 -13.12
CA VAL A 176 18.34 5.18 -13.51
C VAL A 176 19.58 4.60 -12.83
N ASP A 177 20.57 4.28 -13.64
CA ASP A 177 21.91 3.91 -13.20
C ASP A 177 22.75 5.19 -13.00
N ALA A 178 23.41 5.32 -11.85
CA ALA A 178 24.32 6.43 -11.57
C ALA A 178 25.47 6.51 -12.57
N GLN A 179 25.91 5.38 -13.13
CA GLN A 179 26.97 5.34 -14.15
C GLN A 179 26.50 5.82 -15.52
N ASN A 180 25.20 5.81 -15.78
CA ASN A 180 24.61 6.15 -17.07
C ASN A 180 23.36 7.03 -16.91
N CYS A 181 23.47 8.09 -16.11
CA CYS A 181 22.36 9.00 -15.88
C CYS A 181 22.01 9.76 -17.17
N PRO A 182 20.73 9.82 -17.58
CA PRO A 182 20.30 10.57 -18.78
C PRO A 182 20.67 12.05 -18.77
N ASP A 183 20.79 12.67 -17.58
CA ASP A 183 21.21 14.06 -17.42
C ASP A 183 22.75 14.22 -17.41
N GLY A 184 23.53 13.16 -17.65
CA GLY A 184 24.99 13.20 -17.68
C GLY A 184 25.64 13.45 -16.32
N CYS A 185 24.96 13.12 -15.23
CA CYS A 185 25.46 13.32 -13.87
C CYS A 185 26.73 12.50 -13.60
N HIS A 186 27.65 13.05 -12.80
CA HIS A 186 28.80 12.30 -12.33
C HIS A 186 28.35 11.19 -11.34
N PRO A 187 28.83 9.93 -11.46
CA PRO A 187 28.27 8.80 -10.71
C PRO A 187 28.30 8.95 -9.19
N LEU A 188 29.35 9.57 -8.63
CA LEU A 188 29.50 9.77 -7.19
C LEU A 188 28.53 10.77 -6.56
N VAL A 189 27.86 11.59 -7.36
CA VAL A 189 26.97 12.67 -6.88
C VAL A 189 25.62 12.67 -7.60
N CYS A 190 25.30 11.60 -8.32
CA CYS A 190 24.04 11.49 -9.05
C CYS A 190 22.88 11.31 -8.08
N SER A 191 22.03 12.34 -7.95
CA SER A 191 20.80 12.29 -7.15
C SER A 191 19.65 11.55 -7.83
N HIS A 192 19.81 11.14 -9.09
CA HIS A 192 18.80 10.42 -9.85
C HIS A 192 18.95 8.90 -9.76
N ALA A 193 19.99 8.37 -9.11
CA ALA A 193 20.23 6.94 -9.02
C ALA A 193 19.02 6.22 -8.40
N GLY A 194 18.51 5.19 -9.07
CA GLY A 194 17.34 4.44 -8.64
C GLY A 194 15.99 5.09 -8.98
N GLU A 195 15.97 6.25 -9.65
CA GLU A 195 14.71 6.86 -10.09
C GLU A 195 14.05 6.04 -11.20
N PRO A 196 12.72 5.83 -11.17
CA PRO A 196 12.03 5.02 -12.15
C PRO A 196 11.80 5.76 -13.47
N LEU A 197 12.09 5.08 -14.56
CA LEU A 197 11.70 5.42 -15.92
C LEU A 197 10.70 4.39 -16.44
N ASN A 198 9.66 4.84 -17.15
CA ASN A 198 8.73 3.94 -17.82
C ASN A 198 9.37 3.28 -19.06
N SER A 199 8.63 2.41 -19.74
CA SER A 199 9.09 1.71 -20.96
C SER A 199 9.43 2.61 -22.14
N ALA A 200 9.00 3.87 -22.13
CA ALA A 200 9.37 4.89 -23.11
C ALA A 200 10.57 5.76 -22.64
N GLY A 201 11.24 5.38 -21.55
CA GLY A 201 12.36 6.12 -20.97
C GLY A 201 11.97 7.46 -20.31
N LYS A 202 10.69 7.65 -19.97
CA LYS A 202 10.21 8.88 -19.34
C LYS A 202 10.16 8.73 -17.83
N ARG A 203 10.55 9.79 -17.12
CA ARG A 203 10.57 9.80 -15.64
C ARG A 203 9.17 9.66 -15.08
N GLU A 204 9.04 8.89 -14.00
CA GLU A 204 7.76 8.66 -13.32
C GLU A 204 7.65 9.28 -11.94
N ARG A 205 8.75 9.87 -11.44
CA ARG A 205 8.81 10.74 -10.25
C ARG A 205 9.36 12.11 -10.64
N ARG A 206 9.01 13.14 -9.85
CA ARG A 206 9.45 14.53 -10.06
C ARG A 206 10.97 14.69 -9.91
N SER A 207 11.57 13.90 -9.01
CA SER A 207 13.00 13.85 -8.71
C SER A 207 13.83 13.14 -9.78
N GLY A 208 13.20 12.46 -10.75
CA GLY A 208 13.91 11.83 -11.87
C GLY A 208 14.55 12.81 -12.88
N PRO A 209 15.42 12.32 -13.78
CA PRO A 209 16.20 13.12 -14.72
C PRO A 209 15.35 14.09 -15.53
N LYS A 210 15.78 15.35 -15.66
CA LYS A 210 15.02 16.41 -16.34
C LYS A 210 14.86 16.13 -17.84
N THR A 211 15.88 15.56 -18.48
CA THR A 211 15.85 15.17 -19.90
C THR A 211 14.78 14.11 -20.19
N CYS A 212 14.40 13.31 -19.19
CA CYS A 212 13.37 12.28 -19.27
C CYS A 212 11.95 12.80 -18.96
N LYS A 213 11.73 14.11 -18.76
CA LYS A 213 10.40 14.66 -18.47
C LYS A 213 9.43 14.41 -19.66
N PRO A 214 8.21 13.88 -19.41
CA PRO A 214 7.17 13.84 -20.44
C PRO A 214 6.76 15.23 -20.92
N ALA A 215 6.43 15.37 -22.21
CA ALA A 215 5.90 16.61 -22.76
C ALA A 215 4.50 16.91 -22.17
N ASN A 216 4.24 18.17 -21.81
CA ASN A 216 2.93 18.66 -21.31
C ASN A 216 2.39 18.02 -20.02
N VAL A 217 3.23 17.31 -19.26
CA VAL A 217 2.85 16.75 -17.96
C VAL A 217 3.67 17.43 -16.86
N GLU A 218 2.99 18.18 -15.99
CA GLU A 218 3.62 18.79 -14.81
C GLU A 218 3.81 17.78 -13.66
N TYR A 219 2.91 16.81 -13.55
CA TYR A 219 2.90 15.77 -12.52
C TYR A 219 3.31 14.41 -13.08
N ALA A 220 4.56 14.01 -12.84
CA ALA A 220 5.00 12.62 -12.98
C ALA A 220 4.64 11.90 -11.67
N ALA A 221 3.47 11.23 -11.65
CA ALA A 221 2.98 10.45 -10.51
C ALA A 221 2.46 9.07 -10.96
N ASN A 222 3.07 8.47 -11.99
CA ASN A 222 2.66 7.16 -12.48
C ASN A 222 3.25 6.00 -11.67
N PHE A 223 4.36 6.26 -10.96
CA PHE A 223 5.02 5.27 -10.12
C PHE A 223 4.39 5.21 -8.74
N GLY A 224 4.33 4.01 -8.15
CA GLY A 224 3.87 3.82 -6.78
C GLY A 224 2.36 3.81 -6.57
N GLY A 225 1.53 3.97 -7.60
CA GLY A 225 0.08 3.81 -7.45
C GLY A 225 -0.26 2.43 -6.87
N LEU A 226 -0.87 2.36 -5.68
CA LEU A 226 -1.01 1.13 -4.87
C LEU A 226 -1.69 -0.03 -5.61
N ILE A 227 -2.67 0.28 -6.45
CA ILE A 227 -3.34 -0.70 -7.33
C ILE A 227 -2.56 -0.87 -8.63
N ARG A 228 -2.18 0.25 -9.27
CA ARG A 228 -1.53 0.26 -10.59
C ARG A 228 -0.21 -0.51 -10.60
N MET A 229 0.52 -0.53 -9.50
CA MET A 229 1.78 -1.27 -9.41
C MET A 229 1.60 -2.79 -9.51
N LEU A 230 0.39 -3.31 -9.25
CA LEU A 230 0.09 -4.73 -9.38
C LEU A 230 -0.27 -5.17 -10.80
N LYS A 231 -0.52 -4.23 -11.73
CA LYS A 231 -0.98 -4.57 -13.09
C LYS A 231 0.07 -5.38 -13.84
N THR A 232 -0.39 -6.48 -14.46
CA THR A 232 0.41 -7.35 -15.32
C THR A 232 -0.19 -7.40 -16.73
N ASP A 233 0.35 -6.61 -17.65
CA ASP A 233 -0.13 -6.54 -19.05
C ASP A 233 0.40 -7.67 -19.93
N ASN A 234 1.48 -8.33 -19.53
CA ASN A 234 2.16 -9.39 -20.28
C ASN A 234 2.41 -10.65 -19.42
N ASP A 235 2.76 -11.76 -20.09
CA ASP A 235 2.96 -13.06 -19.44
C ASP A 235 4.18 -13.11 -18.50
N PRO A 236 5.35 -12.53 -18.86
CA PRO A 236 6.45 -12.38 -17.92
C PRO A 236 6.04 -11.70 -16.60
N ALA A 237 5.28 -10.60 -16.68
CA ALA A 237 4.78 -9.89 -15.50
C ALA A 237 3.81 -10.76 -14.68
N ARG A 238 2.92 -11.52 -15.33
CA ARG A 238 2.02 -12.47 -14.63
C ARG A 238 2.81 -13.55 -13.89
N ASN A 239 3.81 -14.14 -14.53
CA ASN A 239 4.62 -15.19 -13.92
C ASN A 239 5.40 -14.65 -12.70
N TRP A 240 6.01 -13.47 -12.82
CA TRP A 240 6.68 -12.82 -11.70
C TRP A 240 5.73 -12.45 -10.56
N PHE A 241 4.54 -11.92 -10.88
CA PHE A 241 3.51 -11.68 -9.88
C PHE A 241 3.17 -12.95 -9.11
N ARG A 242 2.95 -14.07 -9.81
CA ARG A 242 2.62 -15.36 -9.18
C ARG A 242 3.76 -15.84 -8.29
N GLU A 243 4.99 -15.77 -8.78
CA GLU A 243 6.16 -16.21 -8.04
C GLU A 243 6.36 -15.43 -6.75
N LEU A 244 6.31 -14.09 -6.83
CA LEU A 244 6.47 -13.22 -5.65
C LEU A 244 5.33 -13.40 -4.65
N ARG A 245 4.08 -13.53 -5.14
CA ARG A 245 2.92 -13.84 -4.29
C ARG A 245 3.07 -15.20 -3.60
N ARG A 246 3.64 -16.20 -4.27
CA ARG A 246 3.84 -17.54 -3.73
C ARG A 246 4.91 -17.55 -2.66
N THR A 247 6.06 -16.93 -2.92
CA THR A 247 7.25 -17.02 -2.06
C THR A 247 7.27 -16.04 -0.89
N ASN A 248 6.53 -14.92 -0.97
CA ASN A 248 6.56 -13.90 0.07
C ASN A 248 5.18 -13.70 0.73
N PRO A 249 5.03 -14.02 2.05
CA PRO A 249 3.76 -13.90 2.74
C PRO A 249 3.27 -12.45 2.92
N VAL A 250 4.18 -11.46 3.00
CA VAL A 250 3.81 -10.04 3.09
C VAL A 250 3.21 -9.57 1.78
N ILE A 251 3.83 -9.92 0.65
CA ILE A 251 3.31 -9.66 -0.69
C ILE A 251 1.95 -10.32 -0.87
N HIS A 252 1.80 -11.58 -0.44
CA HIS A 252 0.52 -12.27 -0.51
C HIS A 252 -0.58 -11.55 0.28
N ARG A 253 -0.28 -11.13 1.52
CA ARG A 253 -1.23 -10.40 2.37
C ARG A 253 -1.64 -9.07 1.73
N TYR A 254 -0.68 -8.32 1.19
CA TYR A 254 -0.94 -7.06 0.50
C TYR A 254 -1.82 -7.25 -0.74
N ILE A 255 -1.49 -8.20 -1.62
CA ILE A 255 -2.29 -8.49 -2.82
C ILE A 255 -3.71 -8.92 -2.43
N SER A 256 -3.84 -9.80 -1.44
CA SER A 256 -5.15 -10.29 -0.97
C SER A 256 -5.98 -9.16 -0.38
N PHE A 257 -5.35 -8.25 0.36
CA PHE A 257 -5.96 -7.01 0.85
C PHE A 257 -6.49 -6.15 -0.31
N ILE A 258 -5.66 -5.85 -1.33
CA ILE A 258 -6.11 -5.07 -2.49
C ILE A 258 -7.26 -5.79 -3.22
N HIS A 259 -7.12 -7.07 -3.52
CA HIS A 259 -8.12 -7.85 -4.27
C HIS A 259 -9.46 -8.02 -3.52
N LYS A 260 -9.43 -8.06 -2.18
CA LYS A 260 -10.65 -8.06 -1.34
C LYS A 260 -11.48 -6.81 -1.61
N HIS A 261 -10.85 -5.64 -1.74
CA HIS A 261 -11.53 -4.36 -1.90
C HIS A 261 -11.70 -3.90 -3.34
N TYR A 262 -10.90 -4.44 -4.26
CA TYR A 262 -10.95 -4.15 -5.70
C TYR A 262 -11.11 -5.44 -6.52
N PRO A 263 -12.31 -6.06 -6.53
CA PRO A 263 -12.55 -7.35 -7.18
C PRO A 263 -12.23 -7.35 -8.68
N ALA A 264 -12.48 -6.23 -9.36
CA ALA A 264 -12.21 -6.10 -10.79
C ALA A 264 -10.72 -6.25 -11.10
N GLU A 265 -9.85 -5.74 -10.23
CA GLU A 265 -8.40 -5.89 -10.37
C GLU A 265 -7.98 -7.36 -10.20
N GLU A 266 -8.59 -8.07 -9.25
CA GLU A 266 -8.37 -9.51 -9.10
C GLU A 266 -8.84 -10.30 -10.32
N VAL A 267 -10.05 -10.04 -10.81
CA VAL A 267 -10.61 -10.72 -11.99
C VAL A 267 -9.67 -10.57 -13.20
N ASN A 268 -9.15 -9.37 -13.42
CA ASN A 268 -8.23 -9.06 -14.52
C ASN A 268 -6.84 -9.67 -14.32
N GLN A 269 -6.47 -10.02 -13.09
CA GLN A 269 -5.17 -10.56 -12.75
C GLN A 269 -5.00 -12.03 -13.15
N TYR A 270 -6.11 -12.77 -13.37
CA TYR A 270 -6.12 -14.20 -13.66
C TYR A 270 -6.92 -14.49 -14.94
N ARG A 271 -6.40 -15.38 -15.79
CA ARG A 271 -7.06 -15.85 -17.02
C ARG A 271 -8.26 -16.73 -16.68
N LYS A 272 -9.21 -16.84 -17.61
CA LYS A 272 -10.40 -17.70 -17.47
C LYS A 272 -10.05 -19.15 -17.07
N ALA A 273 -9.03 -19.74 -17.69
CA ALA A 273 -8.59 -21.10 -17.38
C ALA A 273 -8.07 -21.26 -15.92
N GLU A 274 -7.49 -20.18 -15.37
CA GLU A 274 -7.00 -20.16 -13.99
C GLU A 274 -8.17 -20.20 -13.00
N TRP A 275 -9.18 -19.36 -13.23
CA TRP A 275 -10.42 -19.36 -12.46
C TRP A 275 -11.15 -20.70 -12.50
N GLN A 276 -11.25 -21.31 -13.68
CA GLN A 276 -11.88 -22.61 -13.85
C GLN A 276 -11.10 -23.73 -13.14
N THR A 277 -9.78 -23.62 -13.05
CA THR A 277 -8.96 -24.56 -12.27
C THR A 277 -9.20 -24.39 -10.77
N ALA A 278 -9.32 -23.15 -10.29
CA ALA A 278 -9.66 -22.87 -8.90
C ALA A 278 -11.02 -23.49 -8.49
N LEU A 279 -12.06 -23.31 -9.31
CA LEU A 279 -13.38 -23.89 -9.06
C LEU A 279 -13.34 -25.43 -8.99
N ARG A 280 -12.67 -26.08 -9.96
CA ARG A 280 -12.51 -27.54 -9.96
C ARG A 280 -11.80 -28.04 -8.70
N TYR A 281 -10.75 -27.35 -8.27
CA TYR A 281 -10.00 -27.75 -7.08
C TYR A 281 -10.87 -27.72 -5.81
N MET A 282 -11.85 -26.82 -5.75
CA MET A 282 -12.79 -26.69 -4.64
C MET A 282 -14.04 -27.58 -4.79
N GLY A 283 -14.11 -28.43 -5.81
CA GLY A 283 -15.29 -29.25 -6.09
C GLY A 283 -16.54 -28.44 -6.48
N LEU A 284 -16.35 -27.21 -6.97
CA LEU A 284 -17.43 -26.33 -7.39
C LEU A 284 -17.76 -26.55 -8.87
N PRO A 285 -19.02 -26.35 -9.30
CA PRO A 285 -19.41 -26.50 -10.69
C PRO A 285 -18.57 -25.62 -11.62
N THR A 286 -18.17 -26.18 -12.75
CA THR A 286 -17.50 -25.48 -13.85
C THR A 286 -18.33 -25.58 -15.12
N ASN A 287 -19.42 -24.82 -15.16
CA ASN A 287 -20.39 -24.77 -16.25
C ASN A 287 -20.03 -23.72 -17.31
N GLY A 288 -18.74 -23.33 -17.42
CA GLY A 288 -18.25 -22.37 -18.41
C GLY A 288 -18.25 -20.92 -17.95
N GLU A 289 -18.38 -20.69 -16.65
CA GLU A 289 -18.39 -19.40 -15.95
C GLU A 289 -17.30 -18.46 -16.47
N SER A 290 -17.67 -17.21 -16.66
CA SER A 290 -16.74 -16.10 -16.85
C SER A 290 -15.82 -15.94 -15.64
N ALA A 291 -14.71 -15.19 -15.83
CA ALA A 291 -13.79 -14.87 -14.74
C ALA A 291 -14.48 -14.16 -13.56
N SER A 292 -15.44 -13.28 -13.85
CA SER A 292 -16.21 -12.54 -12.84
C SER A 292 -17.16 -13.45 -12.04
N GLU A 293 -17.86 -14.36 -12.73
CA GLU A 293 -18.75 -15.34 -12.07
C GLU A 293 -17.95 -16.29 -11.20
N ALA A 294 -16.83 -16.82 -11.70
CA ALA A 294 -15.95 -17.69 -10.94
C ALA A 294 -15.37 -16.99 -9.69
N ASN A 295 -14.94 -15.72 -9.83
CA ASN A 295 -14.49 -14.91 -8.70
C ASN A 295 -15.60 -14.73 -7.65
N SER A 296 -16.83 -14.42 -8.10
CA SER A 296 -17.98 -14.24 -7.21
C SER A 296 -18.32 -15.51 -6.43
N ILE A 297 -18.31 -16.67 -7.10
CA ILE A 297 -18.56 -17.98 -6.47
C ILE A 297 -17.47 -18.27 -5.43
N LEU A 298 -16.18 -18.12 -5.76
CA LEU A 298 -15.09 -18.37 -4.82
C LEU A 298 -15.19 -17.46 -3.58
N ARG A 299 -15.45 -16.17 -3.78
CA ARG A 299 -15.63 -15.20 -2.68
C ARG A 299 -16.80 -15.54 -1.78
N GLN A 300 -17.88 -16.08 -2.34
CA GLN A 300 -19.08 -16.41 -1.58
C GLN A 300 -18.95 -17.71 -0.79
N TYR A 301 -18.31 -18.74 -1.37
CA TYR A 301 -18.38 -20.10 -0.83
C TYR A 301 -17.06 -20.64 -0.29
N VAL A 302 -15.93 -20.00 -0.58
CA VAL A 302 -14.60 -20.51 -0.21
C VAL A 302 -13.89 -19.51 0.70
N PRO A 303 -13.90 -19.75 2.03
CA PRO A 303 -13.09 -18.97 2.96
C PRO A 303 -11.61 -19.03 2.55
N ASN A 304 -10.92 -17.89 2.63
CA ASN A 304 -9.49 -17.79 2.32
C ASN A 304 -9.12 -18.31 0.91
N TYR A 305 -10.02 -18.23 -0.08
CA TYR A 305 -9.73 -18.65 -1.48
C TYR A 305 -8.48 -17.99 -2.09
N GLN A 306 -8.02 -16.86 -1.53
CA GLN A 306 -6.82 -16.19 -1.97
C GLN A 306 -5.55 -17.02 -1.76
N ASP A 307 -5.53 -17.94 -0.77
CA ASP A 307 -4.47 -18.94 -0.57
C ASP A 307 -4.49 -20.01 -1.66
N LEU A 308 -5.68 -20.38 -2.13
CA LEU A 308 -5.81 -21.24 -3.32
C LEU A 308 -5.19 -20.52 -4.52
N LEU A 309 -5.63 -19.29 -4.82
CA LEU A 309 -5.11 -18.50 -5.95
C LEU A 309 -3.62 -18.16 -5.87
N ARG A 310 -3.03 -18.20 -4.67
CA ARG A 310 -1.59 -18.07 -4.45
C ARG A 310 -0.82 -19.28 -4.97
N ASN A 311 -1.41 -20.47 -4.85
CA ASN A 311 -0.75 -21.75 -5.06
C ASN A 311 -1.20 -22.48 -6.32
N ILE A 312 -2.08 -21.89 -7.14
CA ILE A 312 -2.43 -22.54 -8.41
C ILE A 312 -1.20 -22.57 -9.31
N ILE A 313 -0.75 -23.79 -9.60
CA ILE A 313 0.30 -24.09 -10.57
C ILE A 313 -0.38 -24.30 -11.93
N PHE A 314 0.15 -23.64 -12.96
CA PHE A 314 -0.31 -23.72 -14.35
C PHE A 314 0.76 -24.35 -15.23
#